data_AF-W1WJD4-F1
#
_entry.id   AF-W1WJD4-F1
#
_cell.length_a   1.000
_cell.length_b   1.000
_cell.length_c   1.000
_cell.angle_alpha   90.00
_cell.angle_beta   90.00
_cell.angle_gamma   90.00
#
_symmetry.space_group_name_H-M   'P 1'
#
loop_
_entity.id
_entity.type
_entity.pdbx_description
1 polymer ?
#
loop_
_entity_poly.entity_id
_entity_poly.type
_entity_poly.pdbx_seq_one_letter_code
_entity_poly.pdbx_strand_id
1 'polypeptide(L)'
;MSLIKVPCMQITNMHCSGQTVSLAAGDYHATIVTVGAGLAELTFQGCHLVIPHKPEEMPLAHLGKVLIPWPNRIANGCYRYQGQDYQLPINEHSSKAAIHGLLAGQTAS
;
A
#
# COMPACT_ATOMS: atom_id res chain seq x y z
N MET A 1 -1.07 17.60 29.15
CA MET A 1 -0.36 16.31 29.09
C MET A 1 -1.36 15.29 28.55
N SER A 2 -1.46 15.16 27.23
CA SER A 2 -2.48 14.31 26.59
C SER A 2 -1.86 12.93 26.33
N LEU A 3 -2.38 11.91 27.02
CA LEU A 3 -2.01 10.52 26.78
C LEU A 3 -2.56 10.11 25.41
N ILE A 4 -1.67 9.87 24.46
CA ILE A 4 -1.98 9.14 23.24
C ILE A 4 -2.31 7.72 23.69
N LYS A 5 -3.60 7.42 23.84
CA LYS A 5 -4.07 6.05 24.04
C LYS A 5 -4.05 5.38 22.68
N VAL A 6 -2.92 4.78 22.31
CA VAL A 6 -2.85 3.85 21.18
C VAL A 6 -3.85 2.73 21.48
N PRO A 7 -4.94 2.56 20.70
CA PRO A 7 -5.88 1.50 20.98
C PRO A 7 -5.17 0.16 20.75
N CYS A 8 -5.47 -0.79 21.62
CA CYS A 8 -4.99 -2.17 21.59
C CYS A 8 -5.10 -2.73 20.15
N MET A 9 -3.95 -3.09 19.57
CA MET A 9 -3.85 -3.73 18.26
C MET A 9 -4.59 -5.07 18.31
N GLN A 10 -5.84 -5.11 17.84
CA GLN A 10 -6.57 -6.36 17.66
C GLN A 10 -6.02 -7.04 16.41
N ILE A 11 -5.24 -8.11 16.60
CA ILE A 11 -4.80 -8.97 15.49
C ILE A 11 -6.01 -9.82 15.07
N THR A 12 -6.64 -9.47 13.95
CA THR A 12 -7.70 -10.29 13.33
C THR A 12 -7.27 -10.77 11.95
N ASN A 13 -7.45 -12.07 11.74
CA ASN A 13 -7.37 -12.88 10.51
C ASN A 13 -6.32 -12.49 9.45
N MET A 14 -5.37 -13.40 9.23
CA MET A 14 -4.46 -13.36 8.09
C MET A 14 -5.22 -13.70 6.79
N HIS A 15 -5.13 -12.83 5.79
CA HIS A 15 -5.76 -13.00 4.47
C HIS A 15 -4.75 -12.67 3.36
N CYS A 16 -5.17 -12.70 2.09
CA CYS A 16 -4.26 -12.52 0.94
C CYS A 16 -3.57 -11.15 0.91
N SER A 17 -4.21 -10.11 1.46
CA SER A 17 -3.64 -8.76 1.66
C SER A 17 -2.84 -8.62 2.98
N GLY A 18 -2.59 -9.71 3.71
CA GLY A 18 -1.80 -9.73 4.94
C GLY A 18 -2.66 -9.65 6.21
N GLN A 19 -2.20 -8.85 7.17
CA GLN A 19 -2.93 -8.56 8.40
C GLN A 19 -3.67 -7.23 8.25
N THR A 20 -4.81 -7.12 8.92
CA THR A 20 -5.54 -5.85 9.03
C THR A 20 -5.12 -5.10 10.30
N VAL A 21 -4.85 -3.81 10.15
CA VAL A 21 -4.53 -2.87 11.23
C VAL A 21 -5.56 -1.74 11.20
N SER A 22 -6.34 -1.61 12.27
CA SER A 22 -7.29 -0.51 12.44
C SER A 22 -6.68 0.62 13.27
N LEU A 23 -6.80 1.84 12.78
CA LEU A 23 -6.34 3.05 13.44
C LEU A 23 -7.51 3.99 13.68
N ALA A 24 -7.47 4.73 14.79
CA ALA A 24 -8.45 5.76 15.12
C ALA A 24 -7.76 6.98 15.74
N ALA A 25 -8.17 8.18 15.34
CA ALA A 25 -7.68 9.45 15.87
C ALA A 25 -8.75 10.55 15.73
N GLY A 26 -9.35 10.97 16.85
CA GLY A 26 -10.52 11.85 16.80
C GLY A 26 -11.66 11.16 16.04
N ASP A 27 -12.28 11.87 15.09
CA ASP A 27 -13.35 11.34 14.24
C ASP A 27 -12.83 10.56 13.01
N TYR A 28 -11.50 10.40 12.87
CA TYR A 28 -10.91 9.62 11.80
C TYR A 28 -10.81 8.14 12.18
N HIS A 29 -11.18 7.28 11.23
CA HIS A 29 -10.89 5.84 11.26
C HIS A 29 -10.18 5.42 9.98
N ALA A 30 -9.16 4.58 10.10
CA ALA A 30 -8.46 4.02 8.95
C ALA A 30 -8.27 2.51 9.12
N THR A 31 -8.37 1.79 8.01
CA THR A 31 -8.08 0.37 7.91
C THR A 31 -6.91 0.19 6.96
N ILE A 32 -5.82 -0.41 7.46
CA ILE A 32 -4.59 -0.68 6.73
C ILE A 32 -4.43 -2.19 6.57
N VAL A 33 -4.00 -2.64 5.39
CA VAL A 33 -3.57 -4.01 5.14
C VAL A 33 -2.04 -4.05 4.98
N THR A 34 -1.38 -5.04 5.58
CA THR A 34 0.09 -5.04 5.64
C THR A 34 0.77 -5.31 4.30
N VAL A 35 0.13 -6.02 3.36
CA VAL A 35 0.67 -6.18 2.00
C VAL A 35 0.56 -4.87 1.23
N GLY A 36 1.69 -4.37 0.74
CA GLY A 36 1.81 -3.09 0.05
C GLY A 36 1.59 -1.87 0.94
N ALA A 37 1.53 -2.05 2.28
CA ALA A 37 1.12 -1.04 3.24
C ALA A 37 -0.18 -0.31 2.79
N GLY A 38 -1.17 -1.09 2.35
CA GLY A 38 -2.34 -0.59 1.64
C GLY A 38 -3.36 0.08 2.56
N LEU A 39 -3.79 1.29 2.19
CA LEU A 39 -4.96 1.94 2.81
C LEU A 39 -6.24 1.32 2.23
N ALA A 40 -6.92 0.48 3.01
CA ALA A 40 -8.16 -0.17 2.62
C ALA A 40 -9.38 0.73 2.83
N GLU A 41 -9.37 1.54 3.87
CA GLU A 41 -10.44 2.49 4.17
C GLU A 41 -9.88 3.68 4.94
N LEU A 42 -10.45 4.86 4.67
CA LEU A 42 -10.30 6.05 5.50
C LEU A 42 -11.64 6.75 5.59
N THR A 43 -12.13 6.98 6.81
CA THR A 43 -13.35 7.73 7.07
C THR A 43 -13.09 8.91 8.00
N PHE A 44 -13.94 9.93 7.88
CA PHE A 44 -14.06 11.03 8.85
C PHE A 44 -15.54 11.20 9.15
N GLN A 45 -15.92 11.11 10.43
CA GLN A 45 -17.32 11.18 10.87
C GLN A 45 -18.23 10.17 10.13
N GLY A 46 -17.69 8.97 9.84
CA GLY A 46 -18.40 7.90 9.13
C GLY A 46 -18.49 8.09 7.60
N CYS A 47 -17.98 9.20 7.04
CA CYS A 47 -17.95 9.41 5.60
C CYS A 47 -16.62 8.92 5.00
N HIS A 48 -16.68 8.08 3.95
CA HIS A 48 -15.48 7.64 3.23
C HIS A 48 -14.76 8.80 2.55
N LEU A 49 -13.46 8.92 2.79
CA LEU A 49 -12.57 9.90 2.16
C LEU A 49 -11.78 9.33 0.98
N VAL A 50 -11.73 8.00 0.86
CA VAL A 50 -11.10 7.26 -0.23
C VAL A 50 -12.07 6.21 -0.75
N ILE A 51 -11.80 5.64 -1.92
CA ILE A 51 -12.55 4.49 -2.42
C ILE A 51 -12.20 3.29 -1.53
N PRO A 52 -13.15 2.73 -0.76
CA PRO A 52 -12.86 1.61 0.12
C PRO A 52 -12.75 0.30 -0.68
N HIS A 53 -12.01 -0.66 -0.13
CA HIS A 53 -12.09 -2.06 -0.54
C HIS A 53 -12.09 -2.96 0.69
N LYS A 54 -12.55 -4.21 0.53
CA LYS A 54 -12.53 -5.17 1.63
C LYS A 54 -11.09 -5.57 1.93
N PRO A 55 -10.66 -5.52 3.20
CA PRO A 55 -9.28 -5.85 3.55
C PRO A 55 -8.91 -7.30 3.19
N GLU A 56 -9.88 -8.23 3.21
CA GLU A 56 -9.67 -9.64 2.88
C GLU A 56 -9.48 -9.91 1.38
N GLU A 57 -9.76 -8.91 0.53
CA GLU A 57 -9.64 -9.01 -0.92
C GLU A 57 -8.36 -8.28 -1.38
N MET A 58 -7.72 -8.81 -2.43
CA MET A 58 -6.65 -8.06 -3.09
C MET A 58 -7.25 -6.84 -3.80
N PRO A 59 -6.74 -5.62 -3.56
CA PRO A 59 -7.28 -4.43 -4.20
C PRO A 59 -7.12 -4.48 -5.72
N LEU A 60 -8.03 -3.80 -6.42
CA LEU A 60 -7.90 -3.60 -7.85
C LEU A 60 -6.60 -2.82 -8.15
N ALA A 61 -5.70 -3.45 -8.89
CA ALA A 61 -4.38 -2.91 -9.23
C ALA A 61 -3.58 -2.49 -7.98
N HIS A 62 -3.28 -1.20 -7.84
CA HIS A 62 -2.43 -0.63 -6.78
C HIS A 62 -3.22 0.31 -5.84
N LEU A 63 -4.55 0.20 -5.83
CA LEU A 63 -5.41 1.04 -4.99
C LEU A 63 -4.94 1.03 -3.53
N GLY A 64 -4.70 2.23 -2.99
CA GLY A 64 -4.29 2.43 -1.60
C GLY A 64 -2.86 2.00 -1.24
N LYS A 65 -2.12 1.34 -2.14
CA LYS A 65 -0.78 0.82 -1.87
C LYS A 65 0.28 1.92 -1.90
N VAL A 66 1.32 1.73 -1.08
CA VAL A 66 2.52 2.56 -1.09
C VAL A 66 3.43 2.12 -2.24
N LEU A 67 3.83 3.08 -3.08
CA LEU A 67 4.55 2.83 -4.34
C LEU A 67 6.03 3.23 -4.19
N ILE A 68 6.81 2.36 -3.58
CA ILE A 68 8.25 2.55 -3.36
C ILE A 68 9.04 1.38 -3.96
N PRO A 69 10.27 1.61 -4.48
CA PRO A 69 11.01 2.88 -4.42
C PRO A 69 10.63 3.94 -5.46
N TRP A 70 9.77 3.63 -6.44
CA TRP A 70 9.32 4.61 -7.42
C TRP A 70 7.82 4.47 -7.71
N PRO A 71 7.11 5.59 -7.92
CA PRO A 71 5.78 5.57 -8.50
C PRO A 71 5.87 5.41 -10.03
N ASN A 72 4.72 5.09 -10.64
CA ASN A 72 4.57 4.95 -12.09
C ASN A 72 5.63 4.05 -12.75
N ARG A 73 5.92 4.27 -14.04
CA ARG A 73 6.68 3.37 -14.90
C ARG A 73 8.14 3.80 -15.08
N ILE A 74 9.02 2.82 -15.14
CA ILE A 74 10.34 2.93 -15.76
C ILE A 74 10.27 2.18 -17.09
N ALA A 75 10.38 2.92 -18.18
CA ALA A 75 10.29 2.38 -19.54
C ALA A 75 11.41 1.34 -19.78
N ASN A 76 11.05 0.20 -20.37
CA ASN A 76 11.95 -0.94 -20.59
C ASN A 76 12.60 -1.48 -19.30
N GLY A 77 12.16 -1.03 -18.11
CA GLY A 77 12.82 -1.32 -16.84
C GLY A 77 14.26 -0.78 -16.77
N CYS A 78 14.67 0.07 -17.71
CA CYS A 78 16.04 0.56 -17.81
C CYS A 78 16.15 1.97 -17.25
N TYR A 79 17.17 2.22 -16.44
CA TYR A 79 17.54 3.58 -16.06
C TYR A 79 19.05 3.68 -15.86
N ARG A 80 19.59 4.90 -16.00
CA ARG A 80 21.00 5.19 -15.71
C ARG A 80 21.11 6.08 -14.48
N TYR A 81 21.98 5.69 -13.56
CA TYR A 81 22.27 6.46 -12.36
C TYR A 81 23.77 6.44 -12.08
N GLN A 82 24.36 7.60 -11.78
CA GLN A 82 25.80 7.75 -11.54
C GLN A 82 26.70 7.09 -12.61
N GLY A 83 26.32 7.21 -13.88
CA GLY A 83 27.07 6.64 -15.00
C GLY A 83 26.89 5.14 -15.21
N GLN A 84 26.16 4.44 -14.33
CA GLN A 84 25.88 3.01 -14.43
C GLN A 84 24.47 2.76 -14.97
N ASP A 85 24.33 1.83 -15.92
CA ASP A 85 23.04 1.34 -16.39
C ASP A 85 22.52 0.23 -15.44
N TYR A 86 21.22 0.29 -15.14
CA TYR A 86 20.49 -0.65 -14.30
C TYR A 86 19.28 -1.21 -15.04
N GLN A 87 18.99 -2.49 -14.79
CA GLN A 87 17.84 -3.19 -15.34
C GLN A 87 16.96 -3.69 -14.19
N LEU A 88 15.68 -3.33 -14.24
CA LEU A 88 14.64 -3.80 -13.34
C LEU A 88 13.80 -4.89 -14.03
N PRO A 89 13.20 -5.80 -13.25
CA PRO A 89 12.22 -6.76 -13.78
C PRO A 89 11.03 -6.03 -14.41
N ILE A 90 10.59 -6.52 -15.58
CA ILE A 90 9.34 -6.06 -16.21
C ILE A 90 8.17 -6.77 -15.53
N ASN A 91 7.35 -6.00 -14.83
CA ASN A 91 6.12 -6.47 -14.17
C ASN A 91 4.85 -5.94 -14.87
N GLU A 92 4.97 -5.02 -15.82
CA GLU A 92 3.90 -4.63 -16.75
C GLU A 92 4.29 -4.98 -18.19
N HIS A 93 3.90 -6.18 -18.62
CA HIS A 93 4.34 -6.72 -19.92
C HIS A 93 3.75 -5.97 -21.13
N SER A 94 2.53 -5.45 -21.03
CA SER A 94 1.85 -4.75 -22.13
C SER A 94 2.59 -3.48 -22.57
N SER A 95 3.18 -2.76 -21.62
CA SER A 95 3.96 -1.54 -21.85
C SER A 95 5.47 -1.78 -21.86
N LYS A 96 5.90 -3.01 -21.54
CA LYS A 96 7.30 -3.36 -21.28
C LYS A 96 7.92 -2.44 -20.21
N ALA A 97 7.24 -2.21 -19.10
CA ALA A 97 7.72 -1.33 -18.03
C ALA A 97 7.90 -2.05 -16.70
N ALA A 98 8.79 -1.48 -15.86
CA ALA A 98 8.79 -1.73 -14.43
C ALA A 98 7.89 -0.69 -13.75
N ILE A 99 6.72 -1.11 -13.26
CA ILE A 99 5.68 -0.25 -12.71
C ILE A 99 5.62 -0.33 -11.18
N HIS A 100 5.47 0.82 -10.53
CA HIS A 100 5.03 0.96 -9.13
C HIS A 100 5.92 0.33 -8.06
N GLY A 101 7.23 0.33 -8.30
CA GLY A 101 8.21 -0.08 -7.30
C GLY A 101 8.16 -1.57 -6.98
N LEU A 102 8.61 -1.92 -5.78
CA LEU A 102 8.81 -3.30 -5.34
C LEU A 102 7.93 -3.66 -4.14
N LEU A 103 7.44 -2.67 -3.37
CA LEU A 103 6.67 -2.92 -2.15
C LEU A 103 5.25 -3.44 -2.40
N ALA A 104 4.64 -3.12 -3.55
CA ALA A 104 3.21 -3.35 -3.78
C ALA A 104 2.74 -4.81 -3.61
N GLY A 105 3.65 -5.79 -3.71
CA GLY A 105 3.37 -7.22 -3.45
C GLY A 105 4.00 -7.78 -2.18
N GLN A 106 4.62 -6.96 -1.33
CA GLN A 106 5.36 -7.38 -0.15
C GLN A 106 4.66 -6.90 1.12
N THR A 107 4.79 -7.67 2.20
CA THR A 107 4.33 -7.25 3.54
C THR A 107 5.26 -6.18 4.10
N ALA A 108 4.69 -5.05 4.53
CA ALA A 108 5.42 -4.08 5.34
C ALA A 108 5.53 -4.60 6.78
N SER A 109 6.77 -4.76 7.25
CA SER A 109 7.13 -5.24 8.60
C SER A 109 7.17 -4.12 9.63
#